data_AF-A0A2E8U5J1-F1
#
_entry.id   AF-A0A2E8U5J1-F1
#
_cell.length_a   1.000
_cell.length_b   1.000
_cell.length_c   1.000
_cell.angle_alpha   90.00
_cell.angle_beta   90.00
_cell.angle_gamma   90.00
#
_symmetry.space_group_name_H-M   'P 1'
#
loop_
_entity.id
_entity.type
_entity.pdbx_description
1 polymer ?
#
loop_
_entity_poly.entity_id
_entity_poly.type
_entity_poly.pdbx_seq_one_letter_code
_entity_poly.pdbx_strand_id
1 'polypeptide(L)' 'MSDEMVERDSMEVDVVIVGGGPSGLAAAIRLMQLAGKNDGEFMVVVLEKASEIGAHILSGAVVDPIALN' A
#
# COMPACT_ATOMS: atom_id res chain seq x y z
N MET A 1 -1.81 -26.16 -26.53
CA MET A 1 -2.45 -25.61 -25.31
C MET A 1 -3.09 -24.32 -25.77
N SER A 2 -4.41 -24.26 -25.80
CA SER A 2 -5.12 -23.05 -26.19
C SER A 2 -4.69 -21.92 -25.26
N ASP A 3 -4.10 -20.86 -25.82
CA ASP A 3 -3.92 -19.56 -25.16
C ASP A 3 -5.30 -18.91 -24.96
N GLU A 4 -6.16 -19.54 -24.16
CA GLU A 4 -7.31 -18.84 -23.60
C GLU A 4 -6.75 -17.83 -22.61
N MET A 5 -6.79 -16.56 -23.00
CA MET A 5 -6.46 -15.46 -22.11
C MET A 5 -7.46 -15.46 -20.96
N VAL A 6 -6.99 -15.85 -19.78
CA VAL A 6 -7.76 -15.75 -18.54
C VAL A 6 -8.19 -14.29 -18.37
N GLU A 7 -9.49 -14.05 -18.34
CA GLU A 7 -10.06 -12.75 -18.06
C GLU A 7 -9.65 -12.33 -16.63
N ARG A 8 -9.06 -11.15 -16.48
CA ARG A 8 -8.54 -10.64 -15.21
C ARG A 8 -9.44 -9.51 -14.71
N ASP A 9 -9.87 -9.62 -13.46
CA ASP A 9 -10.55 -8.50 -12.79
C ASP A 9 -9.61 -7.29 -12.67
N SER A 10 -10.17 -6.11 -12.88
CA SER A 10 -9.48 -4.82 -12.78
C SER A 10 -10.31 -3.83 -11.97
N MET A 11 -9.63 -2.97 -11.22
CA MET A 11 -10.22 -1.88 -10.43
C MET A 11 -9.42 -0.61 -10.68
N GLU A 12 -10.11 0.51 -10.93
CA GLU A 12 -9.46 1.83 -11.04
C GLU A 12 -9.20 2.40 -9.65
N VAL A 13 -8.03 3.02 -9.49
CA VAL A 13 -7.51 3.56 -8.23
C VAL A 13 -6.61 4.76 -8.57
N ASP A 14 -6.51 5.73 -7.67
CA ASP A 14 -5.59 6.86 -7.87
C ASP A 14 -4.14 6.43 -7.65
N VAL A 15 -3.91 5.61 -6.62
CA VAL A 15 -2.58 5.09 -6.28
C VAL A 15 -2.66 3.64 -5.83
N VAL A 16 -1.84 2.78 -6.45
CA VAL A 16 -1.52 1.43 -5.97
C VAL A 16 -0.12 1.40 -5.38
N ILE A 17 0.00 0.82 -4.19
CA ILE A 17 1.25 0.59 -3.47
C ILE A 17 1.45 -0.91 -3.36
N VAL A 18 2.60 -1.41 -3.82
CA VAL A 18 2.97 -2.82 -3.73
C VAL A 18 3.93 -3.03 -2.56
N GLY A 19 3.47 -3.72 -1.52
CA GLY A 19 4.18 -4.00 -0.28
C GLY A 19 3.61 -3.21 0.91
N GLY A 20 3.10 -3.92 1.91
CA GLY A 20 2.58 -3.41 3.19
C GLY A 20 3.65 -3.28 4.28
N GLY A 21 4.89 -2.93 3.90
CA GLY A 21 5.98 -2.65 4.83
C GLY A 21 5.95 -1.21 5.36
N PRO A 22 6.94 -0.80 6.21
CA PRO A 22 6.98 0.54 6.79
C PRO A 22 6.94 1.66 5.76
N SER A 23 7.65 1.53 4.63
CA SER A 23 7.66 2.53 3.56
C SER A 23 6.33 2.62 2.83
N GLY A 24 5.74 1.49 2.45
CA GLY A 24 4.46 1.44 1.74
C GLY A 24 3.31 1.99 2.58
N LEU A 25 3.26 1.60 3.86
CA LEU A 25 2.27 2.13 4.80
C LEU A 25 2.50 3.62 5.09
N ALA A 26 3.74 4.09 5.27
CA ALA A 26 4.03 5.51 5.45
C ALA A 26 3.58 6.35 4.25
N ALA A 27 3.82 5.86 3.02
CA ALA A 27 3.35 6.52 1.80
C ALA A 27 1.82 6.54 1.74
N ALA A 28 1.14 5.42 2.00
CA ALA A 28 -0.32 5.34 2.02
C ALA A 28 -0.94 6.31 3.02
N ILE A 29 -0.45 6.29 4.26
CA ILE A 29 -0.90 7.16 5.35
C ILE A 29 -0.72 8.62 4.94
N ARG A 30 0.46 8.98 4.41
CA ARG A 30 0.74 10.37 4.05
C ARG A 30 -0.13 10.85 2.89
N LEU A 31 -0.35 10.01 1.88
CA LEU A 31 -1.24 10.32 0.77
C LEU A 31 -2.67 10.57 1.25
N MET A 32 -3.21 9.71 2.11
CA MET A 32 -4.56 9.91 2.67
C MET A 32 -4.66 11.16 3.55
N GLN A 33 -3.63 11.47 4.34
CA GLN A 33 -3.56 12.72 5.10
C GLN A 33 -3.52 13.98 4.22
N LEU A 34 -2.89 13.92 3.06
CA LEU A 34 -2.86 15.02 2.09
C LEU A 34 -4.19 15.13 1.35
N ALA A 35 -4.79 14.00 0.98
CA ALA A 35 -6.09 13.93 0.33
C ALA A 35 -7.21 14.46 1.22
N GLY A 36 -7.26 14.08 2.51
CA GLY A 36 -8.27 14.57 3.45
C GLY A 36 -8.22 16.09 3.75
N LYS A 37 -7.24 16.82 3.21
CA LYS A 37 -7.20 18.29 3.24
C LYS A 37 -7.89 18.93 2.04
N ASN A 38 -8.20 18.14 1.02
CA ASN A 38 -8.91 18.55 -0.19
C ASN A 38 -10.26 17.82 -0.19
N ASP A 39 -11.36 18.54 -0.41
CA ASP A 39 -12.69 17.92 -0.49
C ASP A 39 -12.80 17.09 -1.78
N GLY A 40 -12.46 15.80 -1.71
CA GLY A 40 -12.53 14.86 -2.83
C GLY A 40 -12.33 13.41 -2.41
N GLU A 41 -12.91 12.48 -3.17
CA GLU A 41 -12.63 11.05 -3.02
C GLU A 41 -11.25 10.74 -3.62
N PHE A 42 -10.39 10.09 -2.83
CA PHE A 42 -9.04 9.68 -3.23
C PHE A 42 -8.80 8.26 -2.72
N MET A 43 -8.54 7.33 -3.64
CA MET A 43 -8.43 5.91 -3.36
C MET A 43 -6.97 5.45 -3.43
N VAL A 44 -6.47 4.99 -2.28
CA VAL A 44 -5.17 4.32 -2.16
C VAL A 44 -5.37 2.85 -1.86
N VAL A 45 -4.78 1.97 -2.67
CA VAL A 45 -4.77 0.51 -2.44
C VAL A 45 -3.38 0.04 -2.11
N VAL A 46 -3.23 -0.68 -1.00
CA VAL A 46 -1.98 -1.33 -0.59
C VAL A 46 -2.13 -2.83 -0.82
N LEU A 47 -1.26 -3.40 -1.65
CA LEU A 47 -1.19 -4.84 -1.91
C LEU A 47 -0.06 -5.45 -1.10
N GLU A 48 -0.37 -6.41 -0.24
CA GLU A 48 0.63 -7.17 0.53
C GLU A 48 0.50 -8.65 0.23
N LYS A 49 1.65 -9.33 0.09
CA LYS A 49 1.72 -10.77 -0.18
C LYS A 49 1.40 -11.60 1.07
N ALA A 50 1.75 -11.09 2.24
CA ALA A 50 1.48 -11.72 3.52
C ALA A 50 -0.03 -11.88 3.76
N SER A 51 -0.41 -12.93 4.48
CA SER A 51 -1.81 -13.15 4.88
C SER A 51 -2.34 -12.03 5.78
N GLU A 52 -1.43 -11.35 6.49
CA GLU A 52 -1.70 -10.23 7.36
C GLU A 52 -0.57 -9.21 7.24
N ILE A 53 -0.89 -7.92 7.38
CA ILE A 53 0.11 -6.85 7.38
C ILE A 53 1.16 -7.15 8.46
N GLY A 54 2.43 -7.14 8.05
CA GLY A 54 3.55 -7.38 8.96
C GLY A 54 4.02 -8.82 9.08
N ALA A 55 3.25 -9.82 8.64
CA ALA A 55 3.65 -11.23 8.78
C ALA A 55 4.90 -11.63 7.96
N HIS A 56 5.31 -10.81 6.98
CA HIS A 56 6.59 -10.96 6.27
C HIS A 56 7.64 -9.90 6.66
N ILE A 57 7.38 -9.03 7.63
CA ILE A 57 8.36 -8.05 8.10
C ILE A 57 9.36 -8.76 9.01
N LEU A 58 10.64 -8.70 8.66
CA LEU A 58 11.75 -9.14 9.49
C LEU A 58 12.73 -7.98 9.66
N SER A 59 13.05 -7.62 10.90
CA SER A 59 13.97 -6.53 11.22
C SER A 59 14.55 -6.69 12.62
N GLY A 60 15.74 -6.12 12.86
CA GLY A 60 16.24 -5.88 14.22
C GLY A 60 15.54 -4.75 14.96
N ALA A 61 14.69 -3.98 14.26
CA ALA A 61 13.81 -2.95 14.80
C ALA A 61 14.50 -1.83 15.60
N VAL A 62 15.75 -1.51 15.26
CA VAL A 62 16.41 -0.27 15.73
C VAL A 62 15.98 0.86 14.79
N VAL A 63 15.08 1.72 15.27
CA VAL A 63 14.42 2.75 14.45
C VAL A 63 14.79 4.15 14.95
N ASP A 64 15.18 5.01 14.01
CA ASP A 64 15.30 6.46 14.25
C ASP A 64 13.90 7.09 14.23
N PRO A 65 13.43 7.70 15.33
CA PRO A 65 12.07 8.23 15.43
C PRO A 65 11.83 9.48 14.59
N ILE A 66 12.85 10.11 13.98
CA ILE A 66 12.67 11.33 13.18
C ILE A 66 11.61 11.15 12.07
N ALA A 67 11.49 9.95 11.48
CA ALA A 67 10.52 9.67 10.42
C ALA A 67 9.09 9.37 10.90
N LEU A 68 8.87 9.23 12.22
CA LEU A 68 7.57 8.90 12.83
C LEU A 68 6.86 10.11 13.46
N ASN A 69 7.58 11.22 13.69
CA ASN A 69 7.10 12.41 14.41
C ASN A 69 6.53 13.50 13.49
#